data_AF-A0A496W5S7-F1
#
_entry.id   AF-A0A496W5S7-F1
#
_cell.length_a   1.000
_cell.length_b   1.000
_cell.length_c   1.000
_cell.angle_alpha   90.00
_cell.angle_beta   90.00
_cell.angle_gamma   90.00
#
_symmetry.space_group_name_H-M   'P 1'
#
loop_
_entity.id
_entity.type
_entity.pdbx_description
1 polymer ?
#
loop_
_entity_poly.entity_id
_entity_poly.type
_entity_poly.pdbx_seq_one_letter_code
_entity_poly.pdbx_strand_id
1 'polypeptide(L)'
;MSNTSGFANSSPKSLLVNLSFWFVHKWLIVILFVSVLTFYYLFPLTYPKSGELFANLSVLIHGFALWGLGLAMAILTKIQVEHAFALQVEKNAQDQLRKIRSKEIDRIALEKVGDILPDNLTPNLAMPRLFQHIIGEARDHRFESSMSTMQPYREEAIDDIFKLQNIQKIALQLGILGTFIGLILALSQLNLDSSSTTLELKSLFNSLHISFSTSVAGLEVAVILGLLIMVVRLKQEAYFQTMEKAADTMISLAQNAIPDDYYFNNFEQIKNAVSQLDERVYAQTEEVAVQTKEMRDGIDKLVNTKAQFQAFLNQIQNSQAQLMTGIQNSETQLMTGIQNSQTQLMTGIQNSQEDFVKEMMKVYDTFSPRQITNELQQSLEKAVNQISKTFKPSLEKITAMNSVLETLGEKLKEQNQQLKKVTQELGLAKSSLYSTTEPLIKAQKEFINSAVTQLEKGNQELTQSKTDFYASLRPLIASQNDTFHDFQRDVNGMSERVTVLNRELQKSNEVVQDLVQLITSRKPLYKIILEKLKMFYQALKAFIKSL
;
A
#
# COMPACT_ATOMS: atom_id res chain seq x y z
N MET A 1 6.21 60.24 2.75
CA MET A 1 6.66 58.85 2.99
C MET A 1 6.93 58.52 4.47
N SER A 2 6.65 59.39 5.46
CA SER A 2 7.08 59.14 6.86
C SER A 2 6.01 58.65 7.86
N ASN A 3 4.74 58.47 7.48
CA ASN A 3 3.68 58.05 8.44
C ASN A 3 3.11 56.64 8.21
N THR A 4 3.63 55.88 7.23
CA THR A 4 3.09 54.54 6.90
C THR A 4 3.29 53.54 8.03
N SER A 5 4.44 53.56 8.72
CA SER A 5 4.69 52.70 9.88
C SER A 5 3.79 53.03 11.07
N GLY A 6 3.52 54.32 11.30
CA GLY A 6 2.61 54.77 12.35
C GLY A 6 1.18 54.28 12.14
N PHE A 7 0.72 54.25 10.89
CA PHE A 7 -0.62 53.75 10.55
C PHE A 7 -0.72 52.23 10.55
N ALA A 8 0.33 51.53 10.11
CA ALA A 8 0.37 50.08 10.09
C ALA A 8 0.22 49.47 11.50
N ASN A 9 0.72 50.14 12.55
CA ASN A 9 0.63 49.71 13.94
C ASN A 9 -0.58 50.28 14.72
N SER A 10 -1.39 51.14 14.08
CA SER A 10 -2.51 51.81 14.75
C SER A 10 -3.80 51.00 14.63
N SER A 11 -4.70 51.16 15.61
CA SER A 11 -6.07 50.64 15.49
C SER A 11 -6.93 51.59 14.63
N PRO A 12 -7.92 51.08 13.86
CA PRO A 12 -8.80 51.92 13.05
C PRO A 12 -9.50 53.04 13.85
N LYS A 13 -9.90 52.74 15.09
CA LYS A 13 -10.55 53.71 15.99
C LYS A 13 -9.61 54.84 16.40
N SER A 14 -8.34 54.53 16.68
CA SER A 14 -7.34 55.53 17.09
C SER A 14 -6.97 56.50 15.96
N LEU A 15 -7.14 56.10 14.70
CA LEU A 15 -6.82 56.95 13.54
C LEU A 15 -7.78 58.10 13.34
N LEU A 16 -9.04 57.99 13.78
CA LEU A 16 -10.03 59.07 13.67
C LEU A 16 -9.59 60.34 14.41
N VAL A 17 -8.86 60.17 15.52
CA VAL A 17 -8.35 61.26 16.36
C VAL A 17 -7.00 61.80 15.85
N ASN A 18 -6.33 61.05 14.97
CA ASN A 18 -5.02 61.43 14.46
C ASN A 18 -5.15 62.46 13.33
N LEU A 19 -4.61 63.67 13.53
CA LEU A 19 -4.60 64.73 12.51
C LEU A 19 -4.02 64.29 11.16
N SER A 20 -3.04 63.39 11.16
CA SER A 20 -2.42 62.93 9.92
C SER A 20 -3.36 62.10 9.04
N PHE A 21 -4.36 61.42 9.61
CA PHE A 21 -5.39 60.73 8.84
C PHE A 21 -6.19 61.71 7.96
N TRP A 22 -6.57 62.85 8.54
CA TRP A 22 -7.33 63.90 7.88
C TRP A 22 -6.55 64.56 6.74
N PHE A 23 -5.24 64.78 6.92
CA PHE A 23 -4.37 65.31 5.86
C PHE A 23 -4.20 64.36 4.66
N VAL A 24 -4.27 63.04 4.89
CA VAL A 24 -4.23 62.02 3.83
C VAL A 24 -5.56 61.94 3.07
N HIS A 25 -6.67 62.26 3.73
CA HIS A 25 -8.03 62.18 3.19
C HIS A 25 -8.63 63.56 2.88
N LYS A 26 -7.91 64.41 2.12
CA LYS A 26 -8.35 65.78 1.81
C LYS A 26 -9.75 65.85 1.19
N TRP A 27 -10.09 64.91 0.32
CA TRP A 27 -11.42 64.83 -0.30
C TRP A 27 -12.54 64.58 0.70
N LEU A 28 -12.28 63.85 1.78
CA LEU A 28 -13.26 63.66 2.85
C LEU A 28 -13.56 64.98 3.57
N ILE A 29 -12.54 65.80 3.83
CA ILE A 29 -12.72 67.14 4.42
C ILE A 29 -13.56 68.02 3.49
N VAL A 30 -13.26 67.99 2.19
CA VAL A 30 -14.03 68.74 1.19
C VAL A 30 -15.49 68.29 1.17
N ILE A 31 -15.75 66.99 1.18
CA ILE A 31 -17.12 66.44 1.20
C ILE A 31 -17.84 66.84 2.49
N LEU A 32 -17.18 66.76 3.65
CA LEU A 32 -17.77 67.19 4.92
C LEU A 32 -18.13 68.67 4.92
N PHE A 33 -17.23 69.52 4.42
CA PHE A 33 -17.47 70.95 4.30
C PHE A 33 -18.65 71.25 3.37
N VAL A 34 -18.68 70.62 2.18
CA VAL A 34 -19.79 70.75 1.23
C VAL A 34 -21.09 70.20 1.81
N SER A 35 -21.05 69.13 2.60
CA SER A 35 -22.22 68.54 3.24
C SER A 35 -22.82 69.48 4.28
N VAL A 36 -21.98 70.09 5.13
CA VAL A 36 -22.42 71.09 6.12
C VAL A 36 -22.98 72.33 5.44
N LEU A 37 -22.35 72.79 4.36
CA LEU A 37 -22.82 73.94 3.58
C LEU A 37 -24.18 73.64 2.92
N THR A 38 -24.30 72.48 2.27
CA THR A 38 -25.54 72.02 1.64
C THR A 38 -26.67 71.92 2.67
N PHE A 39 -26.40 71.29 3.81
CA PHE A 39 -27.36 71.18 4.91
C PHE A 39 -27.81 72.55 5.41
N TYR A 40 -26.89 73.49 5.62
CA TYR A 40 -27.23 74.85 6.07
C TYR A 40 -28.13 75.59 5.07
N TYR A 41 -27.84 75.50 3.76
CA TYR A 41 -28.65 76.16 2.73
C TYR A 41 -30.01 75.48 2.51
N LEU A 42 -30.09 74.15 2.63
CA LEU A 42 -31.32 73.38 2.41
C LEU A 42 -32.17 73.22 3.67
N PHE A 43 -31.64 73.51 4.86
CA PHE A 43 -32.36 73.45 6.14
C PHE A 43 -33.77 74.08 6.12
N PRO A 44 -33.98 75.33 5.62
CA PRO A 44 -35.31 75.92 5.59
C PRO A 44 -36.28 75.19 4.63
N LEU A 45 -35.77 74.45 3.66
CA LEU A 45 -36.56 73.69 2.68
C LEU A 45 -36.88 72.28 3.18
N THR A 46 -36.01 71.67 3.97
CA THR A 46 -36.15 70.30 4.47
C THR A 46 -36.89 70.20 5.81
N TYR A 47 -36.92 71.29 6.60
CA TYR A 47 -37.58 71.34 7.90
C TYR A 47 -38.75 72.35 7.90
N PRO A 48 -39.97 71.91 7.51
CA PRO A 48 -41.15 72.76 7.57
C PRO A 48 -41.47 73.18 9.02
N LYS A 49 -41.85 74.44 9.22
CA LYS A 49 -42.39 74.94 10.51
C LYS A 49 -43.76 74.34 10.85
N SER A 50 -44.42 73.70 9.89
CA SER A 50 -45.76 73.14 9.98
C SER A 50 -45.73 71.62 10.19
N GLY A 51 -45.79 71.17 11.44
CA GLY A 51 -46.08 69.78 11.82
C GLY A 51 -44.90 68.98 12.38
N GLU A 52 -45.00 68.57 13.65
CA GLU A 52 -43.98 67.81 14.39
C GLU A 52 -43.67 66.44 13.75
N LEU A 53 -44.69 65.74 13.23
CA LEU A 53 -44.52 64.40 12.64
C LEU A 53 -43.63 64.38 11.39
N PHE A 54 -43.68 65.42 10.55
CA PHE A 54 -42.93 65.46 9.30
C PHE A 54 -41.53 66.04 9.47
N ALA A 55 -41.36 66.94 10.45
CA ALA A 55 -40.04 67.28 10.94
C ALA A 55 -39.29 66.02 11.42
N ASN A 56 -39.98 65.10 12.12
CA ASN A 56 -39.39 63.83 12.56
C ASN A 56 -38.94 62.93 11.40
N LEU A 57 -39.67 62.90 10.26
CA LEU A 57 -39.25 62.14 9.08
C LEU A 57 -38.00 62.74 8.42
N SER A 58 -37.92 64.07 8.28
CA SER A 58 -36.71 64.75 7.81
C SER A 58 -35.53 64.54 8.76
N VAL A 59 -35.74 64.57 10.08
CA VAL A 59 -34.72 64.21 11.08
C VAL A 59 -34.24 62.77 10.87
N LEU A 60 -35.16 61.83 10.67
CA LEU A 60 -34.82 60.42 10.43
C LEU A 60 -33.96 60.25 9.17
N ILE A 61 -34.33 60.90 8.06
CA ILE A 61 -33.58 60.86 6.79
C ILE A 61 -32.16 61.41 6.99
N HIS A 62 -32.00 62.57 7.63
CA HIS A 62 -30.67 63.11 7.94
C HIS A 62 -29.89 62.27 8.96
N GLY A 63 -30.59 61.54 9.83
CA GLY A 63 -29.99 60.51 10.69
C GLY A 63 -29.24 59.44 9.90
N PHE A 64 -29.76 59.03 8.73
CA PHE A 64 -29.05 58.11 7.83
C PHE A 64 -27.78 58.74 7.22
N ALA A 65 -27.73 60.06 7.00
CA ALA A 65 -26.49 60.73 6.57
C ALA A 65 -25.40 60.65 7.64
N LEU A 66 -25.75 60.92 8.91
CA LEU A 66 -24.82 60.80 10.02
C LEU A 66 -24.37 59.35 10.24
N TRP A 67 -25.31 58.40 10.14
CA TRP A 67 -24.99 56.97 10.25
C TRP A 67 -24.08 56.50 9.10
N GLY A 68 -24.42 56.84 7.86
CA GLY A 68 -23.61 56.51 6.70
C GLY A 68 -22.25 57.20 6.71
N LEU A 69 -22.14 58.43 7.22
CA LEU A 69 -20.85 59.08 7.44
C LEU A 69 -20.01 58.32 8.47
N GLY A 70 -20.58 57.95 9.62
CA GLY A 70 -19.90 57.15 10.63
C GLY A 70 -19.39 55.82 10.08
N LEU A 71 -20.21 55.15 9.26
CA LEU A 71 -19.83 53.91 8.57
C LEU A 71 -18.70 54.15 7.55
N ALA A 72 -18.81 55.17 6.70
CA ALA A 72 -17.78 55.52 5.73
C ALA A 72 -16.42 55.82 6.40
N MET A 73 -16.44 56.53 7.54
CA MET A 73 -15.24 56.81 8.33
C MET A 73 -14.62 55.52 8.91
N ALA A 74 -15.44 54.60 9.42
CA ALA A 74 -14.97 53.31 9.91
C ALA A 74 -14.33 52.47 8.78
N ILE A 75 -14.93 52.47 7.59
CA ILE A 75 -14.40 51.76 6.43
C ILE A 75 -13.08 52.38 5.96
N LEU A 76 -13.02 53.72 5.82
CA LEU A 76 -11.80 54.42 5.39
C LEU A 76 -10.64 54.21 6.37
N THR A 77 -10.90 54.22 7.68
CA THR A 77 -9.85 53.96 8.67
C THR A 77 -9.38 52.51 8.64
N LYS A 78 -10.29 51.53 8.49
CA LYS A 78 -9.92 50.11 8.29
C LYS A 78 -9.02 49.96 7.04
N ILE A 79 -9.47 50.47 5.89
CA ILE A 79 -8.72 50.43 4.63
C ILE A 79 -7.35 51.10 4.78
N GLN A 80 -7.26 52.23 5.49
CA GLN A 80 -5.99 52.94 5.65
C GLN A 80 -4.97 52.18 6.52
N VAL A 81 -5.42 51.49 7.58
CA VAL A 81 -4.56 50.60 8.38
C VAL A 81 -4.09 49.43 7.52
N GLU A 82 -5.02 48.75 6.86
CA GLU A 82 -4.72 47.57 6.06
C GLU A 82 -3.80 47.89 4.88
N HIS A 83 -4.03 49.00 4.19
CA HIS A 83 -3.15 49.48 3.13
C HIS A 83 -1.74 49.81 3.65
N ALA A 84 -1.64 50.46 4.80
CA ALA A 84 -0.33 50.75 5.41
C ALA A 84 0.40 49.47 5.86
N PHE A 85 -0.34 48.50 6.40
CA PHE A 85 0.17 47.19 6.77
C PHE A 85 0.72 46.45 5.54
N ALA A 86 -0.05 46.40 4.46
CA ALA A 86 0.36 45.76 3.21
C ALA A 86 1.63 46.41 2.61
N LEU A 87 1.72 47.74 2.57
CA LEU A 87 2.93 48.46 2.13
C LEU A 87 4.16 48.13 2.97
N GLN A 88 3.99 47.99 4.28
CA GLN A 88 5.11 47.69 5.17
C GLN A 88 5.56 46.23 4.99
N VAL A 89 4.63 45.29 4.88
CA VAL A 89 4.94 43.88 4.58
C VAL A 89 5.63 43.76 3.23
N GLU A 90 5.09 44.39 2.17
CA GLU A 90 5.70 44.41 0.83
C GLU A 90 7.15 44.89 0.91
N LYS A 91 7.38 46.05 1.54
CA LYS A 91 8.72 46.62 1.67
C LYS A 91 9.67 45.70 2.43
N ASN A 92 9.25 45.19 3.58
CA ASN A 92 10.11 44.36 4.41
C ASN A 92 10.39 43.01 3.73
N ALA A 93 9.39 42.39 3.11
CA ALA A 93 9.55 41.14 2.38
C ALA A 93 10.44 41.31 1.13
N GLN A 94 10.29 42.42 0.41
CA GLN A 94 11.14 42.75 -0.74
C GLN A 94 12.60 43.00 -0.32
N ASP A 95 12.82 43.66 0.81
CA ASP A 95 14.16 43.86 1.37
C ASP A 95 14.83 42.51 1.72
N GLN A 96 14.08 41.56 2.29
CA GLN A 96 14.57 40.21 2.59
C GLN A 96 14.85 39.40 1.32
N LEU A 97 13.92 39.41 0.35
CA LEU A 97 14.12 38.78 -0.96
C LEU A 97 15.35 39.36 -1.68
N ARG A 98 15.60 40.66 -1.58
CA ARG A 98 16.80 41.29 -2.14
C ARG A 98 18.06 40.71 -1.50
N LYS A 99 18.10 40.57 -0.17
CA LYS A 99 19.25 39.98 0.56
C LYS A 99 19.53 38.55 0.11
N ILE A 100 18.48 37.74 -0.05
CA ILE A 100 18.56 36.37 -0.58
C ILE A 100 19.14 36.39 -2.00
N ARG A 101 18.59 37.21 -2.91
CA ARG A 101 19.06 37.32 -4.30
C ARG A 101 20.49 37.81 -4.41
N SER A 102 20.93 38.70 -3.51
CA SER A 102 22.30 39.19 -3.43
C SER A 102 23.28 38.21 -2.76
N LYS A 103 22.81 37.04 -2.30
CA LYS A 103 23.59 36.06 -1.52
C LYS A 103 24.20 36.61 -0.22
N GLU A 104 23.60 37.67 0.34
CA GLU A 104 23.98 38.18 1.66
C GLU A 104 23.48 37.24 2.77
N ILE A 105 22.34 36.60 2.52
CA ILE A 105 21.74 35.56 3.35
C ILE A 105 21.39 34.41 2.41
N ASP A 106 21.74 33.18 2.78
CA ASP A 106 21.48 32.02 1.93
C ASP A 106 19.98 31.73 1.84
N ARG A 107 19.30 31.66 3.00
CA ARG A 107 17.85 31.41 3.14
C ARG A 107 17.30 31.97 4.47
N ILE A 108 15.98 32.06 4.59
CA ILE A 108 15.28 32.49 5.81
C ILE A 108 14.50 31.31 6.40
N ALA A 109 14.53 31.15 7.72
CA ALA A 109 13.69 30.17 8.42
C ALA A 109 12.23 30.63 8.36
N LEU A 110 11.29 29.72 8.06
CA LEU A 110 9.87 30.06 7.91
C LEU A 110 9.30 30.74 9.16
N GLU A 111 9.77 30.36 10.34
CA GLU A 111 9.39 30.94 11.63
C GLU A 111 9.74 32.43 11.70
N LYS A 112 10.85 32.84 11.09
CA LYS A 112 11.32 34.24 11.03
C LYS A 112 10.63 35.06 9.94
N VAL A 113 9.86 34.41 9.06
CA VAL A 113 9.01 35.13 8.09
C VAL A 113 7.87 35.85 8.82
N GLY A 114 7.43 35.35 9.98
CA GLY A 114 6.45 36.02 10.84
C GLY A 114 6.95 37.36 11.41
N ASP A 115 8.25 37.49 11.68
CA ASP A 115 8.87 38.69 12.26
C ASP A 115 8.82 39.92 11.33
N ILE A 116 8.45 39.69 10.06
CA ILE A 116 8.32 40.73 9.04
C ILE A 116 6.99 41.49 9.16
N LEU A 117 6.02 40.88 9.84
CA LEU A 117 4.69 41.45 10.05
C LEU A 117 4.75 42.60 11.07
N PRO A 118 4.10 43.75 10.78
CA PRO A 118 3.93 44.82 11.76
C PRO A 118 3.20 44.36 13.03
N ASP A 119 3.52 44.97 14.18
CA ASP A 119 2.98 44.66 15.53
C ASP A 119 1.51 45.09 15.74
N ASN A 120 0.67 45.01 14.71
CA ASN A 120 -0.74 45.37 14.80
C ASN A 120 -1.62 44.16 15.13
N LEU A 121 -1.88 43.99 16.41
CA LEU A 121 -2.71 42.90 16.95
C LEU A 121 -4.21 43.27 17.01
N THR A 122 -4.69 44.24 16.22
CA THR A 122 -6.13 44.53 16.18
C THR A 122 -6.87 43.28 15.70
N PRO A 123 -7.73 42.65 16.54
CA PRO A 123 -8.42 41.43 16.16
C PRO A 123 -9.36 41.73 14.98
N ASN A 124 -9.37 40.84 13.99
CA ASN A 124 -10.23 40.84 12.79
C ASN A 124 -9.81 41.70 11.59
N LEU A 125 -8.62 42.29 11.56
CA LEU A 125 -8.13 42.89 10.31
C LEU A 125 -7.85 41.81 9.24
N ALA A 126 -8.13 42.12 7.98
CA ALA A 126 -8.00 41.19 6.86
C ALA A 126 -6.53 40.94 6.50
N MET A 127 -5.69 41.99 6.46
CA MET A 127 -4.28 41.86 6.06
C MET A 127 -3.44 40.98 6.98
N PRO A 128 -3.45 41.15 8.33
CA PRO A 128 -2.72 40.26 9.22
C PRO A 128 -3.15 38.80 9.06
N ARG A 129 -4.46 38.54 8.91
CA ARG A 129 -4.99 37.20 8.68
C ARG A 129 -4.54 36.60 7.35
N LEU A 130 -4.55 37.39 6.27
CA LEU A 130 -4.04 36.98 4.96
C LEU A 130 -2.58 36.54 5.05
N PHE A 131 -1.71 37.34 5.65
CA PHE A 131 -0.29 37.00 5.69
C PHE A 131 0.01 35.85 6.66
N GLN A 132 -0.72 35.73 7.78
CA GLN A 132 -0.66 34.55 8.64
C GLN A 132 -1.11 33.30 7.90
N HIS A 133 -2.15 33.39 7.07
CA HIS A 133 -2.61 32.30 6.23
C HIS A 133 -1.54 31.90 5.19
N ILE A 134 -0.90 32.86 4.50
CA ILE A 134 0.22 32.59 3.58
C ILE A 134 1.38 31.87 4.31
N ILE A 135 1.76 32.32 5.50
CA ILE A 135 2.81 31.66 6.30
C ILE A 135 2.38 30.24 6.71
N GLY A 136 1.11 30.06 7.07
CA GLY A 136 0.52 28.76 7.39
C GLY A 136 0.54 27.79 6.21
N GLU A 137 0.11 28.22 5.03
CA GLU A 137 0.15 27.38 3.82
C GLU A 137 1.58 27.03 3.40
N ALA A 138 2.51 27.98 3.56
CA ALA A 138 3.92 27.75 3.28
C ALA A 138 4.54 26.68 4.19
N ARG A 139 4.05 26.52 5.43
CA ARG A 139 4.46 25.41 6.32
C ARG A 139 4.09 24.05 5.71
N ASP A 140 2.94 23.97 5.07
CA ASP A 140 2.44 22.79 4.39
C ASP A 140 2.91 22.68 2.92
N HIS A 141 3.83 23.56 2.48
CA HIS A 141 4.33 23.66 1.11
C HIS A 141 3.23 23.83 0.05
N ARG A 142 2.09 24.38 0.45
CA ARG A 142 1.01 24.76 -0.46
C ARG A 142 1.22 26.21 -0.85
N PHE A 143 1.32 26.46 -2.15
CA PHE A 143 1.46 27.81 -2.69
C PHE A 143 0.35 28.00 -3.72
N GLU A 144 -0.79 28.49 -3.26
CA GLU A 144 -1.83 28.95 -4.17
C GLU A 144 -1.43 30.27 -4.84
N SER A 145 -2.12 30.61 -5.93
CA SER A 145 -1.94 31.92 -6.54
C SER A 145 -2.39 33.03 -5.58
N SER A 146 -1.69 34.16 -5.56
CA SER A 146 -2.07 35.33 -4.76
C SER A 146 -3.52 35.76 -4.97
N MET A 147 -4.02 35.64 -6.20
CA MET A 147 -5.41 35.88 -6.59
C MET A 147 -6.41 34.99 -5.82
N SER A 148 -6.11 33.68 -5.69
CA SER A 148 -6.93 32.73 -4.93
C SER A 148 -6.89 33.06 -3.44
N THR A 149 -5.68 33.23 -2.89
CA THR A 149 -5.47 33.46 -1.46
C THR A 149 -6.08 34.80 -0.99
N MET A 150 -6.10 35.83 -1.85
CA MET A 150 -6.65 37.14 -1.51
C MET A 150 -8.18 37.20 -1.59
N GLN A 151 -8.82 36.35 -2.40
CA GLN A 151 -10.24 36.45 -2.74
C GLN A 151 -11.17 36.59 -1.52
N PRO A 152 -11.11 35.74 -0.48
CA PRO A 152 -12.03 35.85 0.66
C PRO A 152 -11.88 37.18 1.42
N TYR A 153 -10.67 37.71 1.49
CA TYR A 153 -10.39 38.98 2.17
C TYR A 153 -10.82 40.19 1.32
N ARG A 154 -10.74 40.06 0.00
CA ARG A 154 -11.26 41.08 -0.94
C ARG A 154 -12.79 41.16 -0.86
N GLU A 155 -13.46 40.01 -0.81
CA GLU A 155 -14.91 39.93 -0.67
C GLU A 155 -15.41 40.57 0.65
N GLU A 156 -14.71 40.34 1.76
CA GLU A 156 -15.01 40.99 3.05
C GLU A 156 -14.97 42.53 2.94
N ALA A 157 -13.96 43.09 2.29
CA ALA A 157 -13.86 44.54 2.11
C ALA A 157 -14.95 45.09 1.18
N ILE A 158 -15.38 44.32 0.17
CA ILE A 158 -16.47 44.72 -0.74
C ILE A 158 -17.81 44.77 -0.01
N ASP A 159 -18.07 43.85 0.92
CA ASP A 159 -19.32 43.80 1.71
C ASP A 159 -19.60 45.12 2.46
N ASP A 160 -18.55 45.75 2.98
CA ASP A 160 -18.66 47.02 3.69
C ASP A 160 -19.17 48.18 2.81
N ILE A 161 -18.88 48.17 1.50
CA ILE A 161 -19.43 49.15 0.55
C ILE A 161 -20.92 48.91 0.31
N PHE A 162 -21.36 47.65 0.25
CA PHE A 162 -22.77 47.34 0.08
C PHE A 162 -23.63 47.86 1.24
N LYS A 163 -23.10 47.82 2.48
CA LYS A 163 -23.77 48.43 3.64
C LYS A 163 -24.01 49.93 3.44
N LEU A 164 -22.99 50.65 2.95
CA LEU A 164 -23.09 52.09 2.69
C LEU A 164 -24.06 52.41 1.53
N GLN A 165 -24.05 51.60 0.47
CA GLN A 165 -25.01 51.70 -0.64
C GLN A 165 -26.45 51.42 -0.21
N ASN A 166 -26.66 50.47 0.70
CA ASN A 166 -27.99 50.17 1.21
C ASN A 166 -28.53 51.33 2.04
N ILE A 167 -27.71 51.95 2.89
CA ILE A 167 -28.09 53.17 3.64
C ILE A 167 -28.49 54.29 2.67
N GLN A 168 -27.71 54.53 1.62
CA GLN A 168 -28.02 55.52 0.58
C GLN A 168 -29.37 55.25 -0.09
N LYS A 169 -29.62 53.99 -0.50
CA LYS A 169 -30.88 53.58 -1.13
C LYS A 169 -32.08 53.75 -0.20
N ILE A 170 -31.94 53.37 1.08
CA ILE A 170 -33.00 53.52 2.08
C ILE A 170 -33.32 55.00 2.30
N ALA A 171 -32.32 55.86 2.45
CA ALA A 171 -32.53 57.30 2.60
C ALA A 171 -33.28 57.91 1.40
N LEU A 172 -32.90 57.52 0.17
CA LEU A 172 -33.59 57.95 -1.04
C LEU A 172 -35.04 57.44 -1.10
N GLN A 173 -35.26 56.16 -0.78
CA GLN A 173 -36.59 55.54 -0.75
C GLN A 173 -37.50 56.18 0.31
N LEU A 174 -36.97 56.55 1.47
CA LEU A 174 -37.70 57.29 2.50
C LEU A 174 -38.10 58.69 2.04
N GLY A 175 -37.25 59.37 1.28
CA GLY A 175 -37.60 60.64 0.65
C GLY A 175 -38.75 60.51 -0.38
N ILE A 176 -38.70 59.47 -1.22
CA ILE A 176 -39.78 59.15 -2.17
C ILE A 176 -41.08 58.80 -1.42
N LEU A 177 -40.99 57.99 -0.37
CA LEU A 177 -42.14 57.63 0.47
C LEU A 177 -42.77 58.87 1.12
N GLY A 178 -41.95 59.75 1.69
CA GLY A 178 -42.42 61.02 2.25
C GLY A 178 -43.11 61.89 1.22
N THR A 179 -42.62 61.88 -0.03
CA THR A 179 -43.24 62.58 -1.15
C THR A 179 -44.67 62.07 -1.39
N PHE A 180 -44.85 60.75 -1.49
CA PHE A 180 -46.18 60.13 -1.69
C PHE A 180 -47.13 60.40 -0.51
N ILE A 181 -46.64 60.30 0.73
CA ILE A 181 -47.45 60.59 1.92
C ILE A 181 -47.93 62.03 1.90
N GLY A 182 -47.05 62.99 1.60
CA GLY A 182 -47.41 64.40 1.50
C GLY A 182 -48.45 64.67 0.40
N LEU A 183 -48.35 64.01 -0.76
CA LEU A 183 -49.33 64.14 -1.85
C LEU A 183 -50.69 63.54 -1.47
N ILE A 184 -50.72 62.37 -0.83
CA ILE A 184 -51.97 61.73 -0.37
C ILE A 184 -52.67 62.64 0.66
N LEU A 185 -51.92 63.24 1.59
CA LEU A 185 -52.47 64.18 2.56
C LEU A 185 -52.96 65.48 1.91
N ALA A 186 -52.27 65.98 0.88
CA ALA A 186 -52.73 67.14 0.12
C ALA A 186 -54.06 66.85 -0.57
N LEU A 187 -54.21 65.67 -1.19
CA LEU A 187 -55.42 65.25 -1.88
C LEU A 187 -56.59 64.93 -0.92
N SER A 188 -56.32 64.36 0.27
CA SER A 188 -57.37 64.07 1.26
C SER A 188 -57.95 65.34 1.89
N GLN A 189 -57.15 66.40 2.01
CA GLN A 189 -57.57 67.69 2.55
C GLN A 189 -58.38 68.54 1.56
N LEU A 190 -58.37 68.20 0.26
CA LEU A 190 -59.16 68.87 -0.78
C LEU A 190 -60.65 68.50 -0.76
N ASN A 191 -61.09 67.56 0.09
CA ASN A 191 -62.41 66.94 -0.01
C ASN A 191 -63.36 67.22 1.18
N LEU A 192 -63.15 68.31 1.93
CA LEU A 192 -63.95 68.61 3.14
C LEU A 192 -64.40 70.09 3.18
N ASP A 193 -65.71 70.29 2.98
CA ASP A 193 -66.55 71.47 3.22
C ASP A 193 -66.12 72.84 2.66
N SER A 194 -66.82 73.22 1.58
CA SER A 194 -66.78 74.44 0.77
C SER A 194 -67.14 75.75 1.50
N SER A 195 -66.61 75.99 2.69
CA SER A 195 -66.90 77.19 3.49
C SER A 195 -65.70 78.10 3.75
N SER A 196 -64.46 77.70 3.42
CA SER A 196 -63.30 78.62 3.53
C SER A 196 -62.12 78.26 2.61
N THR A 197 -62.21 78.66 1.34
CA THR A 197 -61.20 78.43 0.28
C THR A 197 -59.76 78.81 0.67
N THR A 198 -59.56 79.79 1.54
CA THR A 198 -58.23 80.24 2.00
C THR A 198 -57.56 79.28 2.98
N LEU A 199 -58.32 78.59 3.84
CA LEU A 199 -57.79 77.61 4.79
C LEU A 199 -57.45 76.29 4.06
N GLU A 200 -58.27 75.88 3.10
CA GLU A 200 -58.04 74.72 2.24
C GLU A 200 -56.76 74.87 1.40
N LEU A 201 -56.56 76.04 0.77
CA LEU A 201 -55.34 76.35 0.01
C LEU A 201 -54.08 76.31 0.90
N LYS A 202 -54.15 76.87 2.12
CA LYS A 202 -53.02 76.87 3.06
C LYS A 202 -52.67 75.45 3.49
N SER A 203 -53.66 74.59 3.73
CA SER A 203 -53.46 73.19 4.11
C SER A 203 -52.86 72.38 2.95
N LEU A 204 -53.35 72.60 1.72
CA LEU A 204 -52.80 72.02 0.50
C LEU A 204 -51.32 72.39 0.32
N PHE A 205 -50.98 73.68 0.40
CA PHE A 205 -49.60 74.14 0.26
C PHE A 205 -48.68 73.59 1.36
N ASN A 206 -49.17 73.43 2.58
CA ASN A 206 -48.40 72.79 3.65
C ASN A 206 -48.14 71.30 3.34
N SER A 207 -49.13 70.56 2.86
CA SER A 207 -48.99 69.15 2.49
C SER A 207 -48.09 68.94 1.26
N LEU A 208 -48.15 69.84 0.28
CA LEU A 208 -47.20 69.88 -0.84
C LEU A 208 -45.78 70.22 -0.37
N HIS A 209 -45.62 71.18 0.52
CA HIS A 209 -44.33 71.51 1.10
C HIS A 209 -43.73 70.32 1.85
N ILE A 210 -44.54 69.56 2.59
CA ILE A 210 -44.11 68.31 3.23
C ILE A 210 -43.60 67.31 2.18
N SER A 211 -44.36 67.10 1.11
CA SER A 211 -43.99 66.21 0.02
C SER A 211 -42.63 66.58 -0.59
N PHE A 212 -42.42 67.85 -0.94
CA PHE A 212 -41.16 68.30 -1.52
C PHE A 212 -40.00 68.31 -0.51
N SER A 213 -40.24 68.69 0.74
CA SER A 213 -39.19 68.76 1.78
C SER A 213 -38.54 67.40 2.04
N THR A 214 -39.34 66.34 2.13
CA THR A 214 -38.85 64.97 2.34
C THR A 214 -38.12 64.43 1.12
N SER A 215 -38.58 64.78 -0.09
CA SER A 215 -37.90 64.47 -1.35
C SER A 215 -36.51 65.09 -1.44
N VAL A 216 -36.42 66.40 -1.13
CA VAL A 216 -35.15 67.15 -1.10
C VAL A 216 -34.21 66.56 -0.06
N ALA A 217 -34.69 66.26 1.14
CA ALA A 217 -33.88 65.62 2.19
C ALA A 217 -33.34 64.25 1.74
N GLY A 218 -34.18 63.41 1.14
CA GLY A 218 -33.77 62.09 0.64
C GLY A 218 -32.71 62.18 -0.46
N LEU A 219 -32.88 63.12 -1.40
CA LEU A 219 -31.91 63.36 -2.47
C LEU A 219 -30.59 63.92 -1.94
N GLU A 220 -30.65 64.91 -1.04
CA GLU A 220 -29.47 65.51 -0.39
C GLU A 220 -28.60 64.43 0.28
N VAL A 221 -29.22 63.62 1.15
CA VAL A 221 -28.53 62.53 1.84
C VAL A 221 -27.98 61.51 0.84
N ALA A 222 -28.74 61.16 -0.20
CA ALA A 222 -28.29 60.23 -1.21
C ALA A 222 -27.07 60.74 -2.01
N VAL A 223 -27.02 62.04 -2.33
CA VAL A 223 -25.88 62.65 -3.03
C VAL A 223 -24.64 62.66 -2.14
N ILE A 224 -24.77 63.08 -0.87
CA ILE A 224 -23.67 63.11 0.10
C ILE A 224 -23.08 61.71 0.28
N LEU A 225 -23.92 60.70 0.52
CA LEU A 225 -23.48 59.32 0.65
C LEU A 225 -22.88 58.77 -0.65
N GLY A 226 -23.40 59.16 -1.81
CA GLY A 226 -22.83 58.81 -3.11
C GLY A 226 -21.40 59.30 -3.29
N LEU A 227 -21.11 60.54 -2.89
CA LEU A 227 -19.75 61.10 -2.90
C LEU A 227 -18.83 60.35 -1.91
N LEU A 228 -19.32 60.00 -0.72
CA LEU A 228 -18.56 59.20 0.24
C LEU A 228 -18.23 57.81 -0.31
N ILE A 229 -19.18 57.13 -0.94
CA ILE A 229 -18.98 55.83 -1.60
C ILE A 229 -17.89 55.94 -2.67
N MET A 230 -17.90 57.02 -3.47
CA MET A 230 -16.88 57.26 -4.50
C MET A 230 -15.47 57.34 -3.90
N VAL A 231 -15.29 58.08 -2.79
CA VAL A 231 -14.00 58.19 -2.11
C VAL A 231 -13.56 56.85 -1.52
N VAL A 232 -14.48 56.11 -0.89
CA VAL A 232 -14.20 54.78 -0.36
C VAL A 232 -13.75 53.83 -1.47
N ARG A 233 -14.44 53.79 -2.61
CA ARG A 233 -14.08 52.94 -3.75
C ARG A 233 -12.70 53.24 -4.32
N LEU A 234 -12.36 54.52 -4.48
CA LEU A 234 -11.04 54.91 -4.98
C LEU A 234 -9.92 54.46 -4.04
N LYS A 235 -10.13 54.53 -2.72
CA LYS A 235 -9.17 54.06 -1.73
C LYS A 235 -9.10 52.54 -1.65
N GLN A 236 -10.23 51.87 -1.79
CA GLN A 236 -10.31 50.42 -1.80
C GLN A 236 -9.57 49.81 -3.00
N GLU A 237 -9.71 50.40 -4.20
CA GLU A 237 -9.01 49.93 -5.40
C GLU A 237 -7.48 50.03 -5.23
N ALA A 238 -6.99 51.17 -4.71
CA ALA A 238 -5.57 51.34 -4.41
C ALA A 238 -5.07 50.35 -3.34
N TYR A 239 -5.93 50.05 -2.36
CA TYR A 239 -5.66 49.03 -1.36
C TYR A 239 -5.55 47.64 -1.98
N PHE A 240 -6.47 47.23 -2.84
CA PHE A 240 -6.43 45.91 -3.49
C PHE A 240 -5.19 45.71 -4.36
N GLN A 241 -4.78 46.73 -5.13
CA GLN A 241 -3.53 46.67 -5.91
C GLN A 241 -2.28 46.52 -5.02
N THR A 242 -2.33 47.06 -3.81
CA THR A 242 -1.22 46.95 -2.85
C THR A 242 -1.24 45.60 -2.15
N MET A 243 -2.42 45.11 -1.79
CA MET A 243 -2.64 43.79 -1.23
C MET A 243 -2.12 42.70 -2.16
N GLU A 244 -2.40 42.79 -3.46
CA GLU A 244 -1.89 41.87 -4.49
C GLU A 244 -0.36 41.84 -4.50
N LYS A 245 0.29 42.99 -4.64
CA LYS A 245 1.76 43.10 -4.65
C LYS A 245 2.39 42.57 -3.38
N ALA A 246 1.81 42.91 -2.23
CA ALA A 246 2.30 42.44 -0.94
C ALA A 246 2.15 40.93 -0.79
N ALA A 247 1.01 40.36 -1.22
CA ALA A 247 0.78 38.91 -1.21
C ALA A 247 1.74 38.18 -2.15
N ASP A 248 1.93 38.65 -3.38
CA ASP A 248 2.91 38.09 -4.33
C ASP A 248 4.33 38.08 -3.76
N THR A 249 4.73 39.20 -3.16
CA THR A 249 6.06 39.35 -2.55
C THR A 249 6.21 38.43 -1.34
N MET A 250 5.16 38.28 -0.54
CA MET A 250 5.16 37.41 0.64
C MET A 250 5.19 35.93 0.26
N ILE A 251 4.39 35.51 -0.74
CA ILE A 251 4.41 34.15 -1.28
C ILE A 251 5.80 33.84 -1.84
N SER A 252 6.37 34.78 -2.62
CA SER A 252 7.73 34.63 -3.16
C SER A 252 8.77 34.48 -2.06
N LEU A 253 8.64 35.24 -0.96
CA LEU A 253 9.53 35.12 0.19
C LEU A 253 9.35 33.76 0.89
N ALA A 254 8.11 33.34 1.12
CA ALA A 254 7.79 32.08 1.76
C ALA A 254 8.27 30.87 0.95
N GLN A 255 8.21 30.92 -0.38
CA GLN A 255 8.80 29.91 -1.28
C GLN A 255 10.32 29.78 -1.13
N ASN A 256 11.01 30.85 -0.72
CA ASN A 256 12.45 30.84 -0.47
C ASN A 256 12.81 30.53 0.99
N ALA A 257 11.81 30.29 1.85
CA ALA A 257 12.01 29.91 3.24
C ALA A 257 12.07 28.38 3.40
N ILE A 258 12.86 27.90 4.35
CA ILE A 258 12.85 26.48 4.76
C ILE A 258 12.21 26.40 6.16
N PRO A 259 11.26 25.48 6.41
CA PRO A 259 10.84 25.16 7.77
C PRO A 259 12.01 24.50 8.55
N ASP A 260 12.32 24.98 9.75
CA ASP A 260 13.46 24.49 10.55
C ASP A 260 13.42 22.95 10.78
N ASP A 261 12.23 22.34 10.78
CA ASP A 261 12.01 20.91 11.03
C ASP A 261 12.05 20.01 9.78
N TYR A 262 12.26 20.57 8.58
CA TYR A 262 12.19 19.83 7.31
C TYR A 262 13.16 18.64 7.25
N TYR A 263 14.38 18.82 7.75
CA TYR A 263 15.36 17.74 7.75
C TYR A 263 15.07 16.73 8.87
N PHE A 264 14.69 17.19 10.07
CA PHE A 264 14.45 16.31 11.22
C PHE A 264 13.26 15.37 11.02
N ASN A 265 12.13 15.88 10.51
CA ASN A 265 10.95 15.03 10.28
C ASN A 265 11.19 14.00 9.16
N ASN A 266 11.91 14.37 8.10
CA ASN A 266 12.28 13.42 7.03
C ASN A 266 13.28 12.37 7.53
N PHE A 267 14.25 12.76 8.37
CA PHE A 267 15.18 11.80 9.00
C PHE A 267 14.48 10.88 10.00
N GLU A 268 13.50 11.36 10.74
CA GLU A 268 12.71 10.55 11.67
C GLU A 268 11.82 9.54 10.92
N GLN A 269 11.21 9.95 9.80
CA GLN A 269 10.47 9.04 8.93
C GLN A 269 11.37 7.96 8.31
N ILE A 270 12.57 8.33 7.84
CA ILE A 270 13.56 7.37 7.33
C ILE A 270 14.00 6.42 8.46
N LYS A 271 14.28 6.93 9.66
CA LYS A 271 14.64 6.12 10.82
C LYS A 271 13.53 5.12 11.18
N ASN A 272 12.27 5.55 11.18
CA ASN A 272 11.13 4.68 11.46
C ASN A 272 10.94 3.63 10.37
N ALA A 273 11.09 4.00 9.09
CA ALA A 273 11.04 3.06 7.98
C ALA A 273 12.16 2.02 8.05
N VAL A 274 13.39 2.44 8.37
CA VAL A 274 14.55 1.54 8.56
C VAL A 274 14.32 0.61 9.75
N SER A 275 13.78 1.11 10.87
CA SER A 275 13.47 0.28 12.04
C SER A 275 12.38 -0.77 11.75
N GLN A 276 11.36 -0.42 10.98
CA GLN A 276 10.32 -1.37 10.56
C GLN A 276 10.86 -2.41 9.57
N LEU A 277 11.81 -2.01 8.72
CA LEU A 277 12.46 -2.91 7.76
C LEU A 277 13.37 -3.90 8.50
N ASP A 278 14.10 -3.44 9.52
CA ASP A 278 14.91 -4.27 10.40
C ASP A 278 14.06 -5.30 11.16
N GLU A 279 12.93 -4.87 11.75
CA GLU A 279 12.00 -5.77 12.44
C GLU A 279 11.39 -6.83 11.49
N ARG A 280 11.00 -6.44 10.27
CA ARG A 280 10.49 -7.38 9.26
C ARG A 280 11.56 -8.36 8.77
N VAL A 281 12.78 -7.89 8.54
CA VAL A 281 13.90 -8.75 8.12
C VAL A 281 14.25 -9.74 9.23
N TYR A 282 14.24 -9.31 10.50
CA TYR A 282 14.47 -10.18 11.64
C TYR A 282 13.38 -11.25 11.76
N ALA A 283 12.10 -10.86 11.71
CA ALA A 283 10.98 -11.79 11.75
C ALA A 283 10.99 -12.80 10.58
N GLN A 284 11.30 -12.33 9.37
CA GLN A 284 11.41 -13.20 8.19
C GLN A 284 12.62 -14.15 8.28
N THR A 285 13.72 -13.71 8.90
CA THR A 285 14.89 -14.57 9.13
C THR A 285 14.58 -15.68 10.15
N GLU A 286 13.80 -15.37 11.19
CA GLU A 286 13.33 -16.35 12.17
C GLU A 286 12.37 -17.36 11.52
N GLU A 287 11.42 -16.90 10.69
CA GLU A 287 10.49 -17.77 9.97
C GLU A 287 11.21 -18.71 8.99
N VAL A 288 12.21 -18.20 8.25
CA VAL A 288 13.04 -19.02 7.35
C VAL A 288 13.84 -20.06 8.14
N ALA A 289 14.33 -19.74 9.34
CA ALA A 289 15.04 -20.69 10.19
C ALA A 289 14.11 -21.83 10.66
N VAL A 290 12.86 -21.50 11.02
CA VAL A 290 11.83 -22.49 11.40
C VAL A 290 11.47 -23.38 10.21
N GLN A 291 11.17 -22.81 9.03
CA GLN A 291 10.85 -23.58 7.83
C GLN A 291 12.02 -24.47 7.38
N THR A 292 13.26 -24.01 7.51
CA THR A 292 14.47 -24.80 7.21
C THR A 292 14.60 -26.00 8.15
N LYS A 293 14.25 -25.83 9.43
CA LYS A 293 14.22 -26.93 10.41
C LYS A 293 13.14 -27.94 10.06
N GLU A 294 11.92 -27.49 9.75
CA GLU A 294 10.83 -28.38 9.36
C GLU A 294 11.12 -29.17 8.07
N MET A 295 11.76 -28.54 7.08
CA MET A 295 12.24 -29.23 5.87
C MET A 295 13.30 -30.28 6.19
N ARG A 296 14.25 -29.98 7.07
CA ARG A 296 15.27 -30.94 7.51
C ARG A 296 14.62 -32.13 8.22
N ASP A 297 13.70 -31.88 9.14
CA ASP A 297 12.94 -32.92 9.85
C ASP A 297 12.10 -33.77 8.87
N GLY A 298 11.53 -33.15 7.84
CA GLY A 298 10.82 -33.82 6.75
C GLY A 298 11.72 -34.73 5.91
N ILE A 299 12.92 -34.26 5.56
CA ILE A 299 13.94 -35.06 4.84
C ILE A 299 14.37 -36.26 5.69
N ASP A 300 14.62 -36.06 6.99
CA ASP A 300 15.01 -37.14 7.89
C ASP A 300 13.91 -38.21 8.02
N LYS A 301 12.63 -37.80 8.09
CA LYS A 301 11.49 -38.72 8.02
C LYS A 301 11.42 -39.47 6.69
N LEU A 302 11.74 -38.83 5.58
CA LEU A 302 11.74 -39.46 4.25
C LEU A 302 12.85 -40.52 4.16
N VAL A 303 14.04 -40.22 4.66
CA VAL A 303 15.18 -41.14 4.75
C VAL A 303 14.82 -42.35 5.62
N ASN A 304 14.19 -42.13 6.78
CA ASN A 304 13.74 -43.21 7.65
C ASN A 304 12.67 -44.08 6.98
N THR A 305 11.68 -43.47 6.32
CA THR A 305 10.65 -44.19 5.55
C THR A 305 11.28 -45.04 4.44
N LYS A 306 12.29 -44.51 3.72
CA LYS A 306 13.04 -45.27 2.71
C LYS A 306 13.75 -46.48 3.31
N ALA A 307 14.39 -46.32 4.47
CA ALA A 307 15.06 -47.41 5.17
C ALA A 307 14.07 -48.50 5.62
N GLN A 308 12.92 -48.11 6.16
CA GLN A 308 11.85 -49.03 6.55
C GLN A 308 11.28 -49.79 5.35
N PHE A 309 11.05 -49.10 4.23
CA PHE A 309 10.60 -49.73 3.00
C PHE A 309 11.62 -50.74 2.46
N GLN A 310 12.91 -50.41 2.51
CA GLN A 310 13.96 -51.33 2.08
C GLN A 310 14.08 -52.56 3.01
N ALA A 311 13.89 -52.38 4.31
CA ALA A 311 13.81 -53.49 5.26
C ALA A 311 12.60 -54.40 4.98
N PHE A 312 11.45 -53.82 4.65
CA PHE A 312 10.24 -54.56 4.25
C PHE A 312 10.46 -55.37 2.96
N LEU A 313 11.09 -54.78 1.93
CA LEU A 313 11.44 -55.51 0.71
C LEU A 313 12.36 -56.70 0.99
N ASN A 314 13.36 -56.52 1.85
CA ASN A 314 14.24 -57.62 2.27
C ASN A 314 13.49 -58.72 3.01
N GLN A 315 12.52 -58.37 3.87
CA GLN A 315 11.67 -59.35 4.55
C GLN A 315 10.83 -60.17 3.57
N ILE A 316 10.26 -59.54 2.54
CA ILE A 316 9.51 -60.26 1.49
C ILE A 316 10.44 -61.22 0.75
N GLN A 317 11.61 -60.75 0.34
CA GLN A 317 12.57 -61.59 -0.39
C GLN A 317 13.01 -62.80 0.44
N ASN A 318 13.27 -62.60 1.74
CA ASN A 318 13.62 -63.71 2.64
C ASN A 318 12.45 -64.69 2.83
N SER A 319 11.23 -64.18 2.94
CA SER A 319 10.02 -65.02 3.06
C SER A 319 9.78 -65.86 1.80
N GLN A 320 10.01 -65.28 0.61
CA GLN A 320 9.95 -66.01 -0.65
C GLN A 320 11.03 -67.10 -0.75
N ALA A 321 12.26 -66.80 -0.34
CA ALA A 321 13.33 -67.79 -0.31
C ALA A 321 13.00 -68.97 0.63
N GLN A 322 12.49 -68.68 1.83
CA GLN A 322 12.06 -69.70 2.79
C GLN A 322 10.94 -70.59 2.24
N LEU A 323 9.94 -70.00 1.57
CA LEU A 323 8.86 -70.76 0.94
C LEU A 323 9.40 -71.71 -0.15
N MET A 324 10.29 -71.23 -1.02
CA MET A 324 10.90 -72.05 -2.07
C MET A 324 11.72 -73.20 -1.51
N THR A 325 12.54 -72.94 -0.47
CA THR A 325 13.28 -73.99 0.23
C THR A 325 12.35 -74.99 0.89
N GLY A 326 11.24 -74.54 1.48
CA GLY A 326 10.21 -75.42 2.06
C GLY A 326 9.60 -76.36 1.03
N ILE A 327 9.26 -75.84 -0.16
CA ILE A 327 8.72 -76.65 -1.28
C ILE A 327 9.74 -77.68 -1.75
N GLN A 328 11.01 -77.28 -1.95
CA GLN A 328 12.08 -78.18 -2.40
C GLN A 328 12.35 -79.31 -1.39
N ASN A 329 12.35 -78.99 -0.09
CA ASN A 329 12.52 -79.98 0.97
C ASN A 329 11.35 -80.97 1.00
N SER A 330 10.12 -80.48 0.85
CA SER A 330 8.93 -81.34 0.79
C SER A 330 8.95 -82.27 -0.43
N GLU A 331 9.37 -81.77 -1.60
CA GLU A 331 9.52 -82.57 -2.82
C GLU A 331 10.56 -83.68 -2.64
N THR A 332 11.70 -83.35 -2.03
CA THR A 332 12.77 -84.30 -1.72
C THR A 332 12.29 -85.39 -0.77
N GLN A 333 11.63 -85.02 0.33
CA GLN A 333 11.08 -85.99 1.30
C GLN A 333 10.07 -86.95 0.65
N LEU A 334 9.21 -86.43 -0.23
CA LEU A 334 8.22 -87.25 -0.93
C LEU A 334 8.89 -88.26 -1.88
N MET A 335 9.89 -87.81 -2.65
CA MET A 335 10.66 -88.67 -3.56
C MET A 335 11.40 -89.79 -2.81
N THR A 336 12.03 -89.46 -1.68
CA THR A 336 12.70 -90.45 -0.83
C THR A 336 11.70 -91.44 -0.23
N GLY A 337 10.53 -90.98 0.22
CA GLY A 337 9.47 -91.86 0.74
C GLY A 337 8.94 -92.85 -0.30
N ILE A 338 8.77 -92.38 -1.55
CA ILE A 338 8.35 -93.23 -2.68
C ILE A 338 9.42 -94.29 -2.98
N GLN A 339 10.69 -93.90 -3.06
CA GLN A 339 11.80 -94.83 -3.31
C GLN A 339 11.90 -95.92 -2.24
N ASN A 340 11.87 -95.53 -0.96
CA ASN A 340 11.93 -96.49 0.15
C ASN A 340 10.78 -97.50 0.12
N SER A 341 9.57 -97.03 -0.20
CA SER A 341 8.39 -97.90 -0.32
C SER A 341 8.51 -98.90 -1.48
N GLN A 342 9.05 -98.46 -2.63
CA GLN A 342 9.31 -99.35 -3.77
C GLN A 342 10.37 -100.42 -3.44
N THR A 343 11.44 -100.05 -2.74
CA THR A 343 12.48 -101.01 -2.32
C THR A 343 11.92 -102.07 -1.37
N GLN A 344 11.09 -101.67 -0.40
CA GLN A 344 10.45 -102.61 0.53
C GLN A 344 9.53 -103.60 -0.22
N LEU A 345 8.75 -103.12 -1.19
CA LEU A 345 7.87 -103.96 -2.00
C LEU A 345 8.67 -105.00 -2.79
N MET A 346 9.73 -104.58 -3.48
CA MET A 346 10.58 -105.48 -4.29
C MET A 346 11.27 -106.54 -3.44
N THR A 347 11.75 -106.17 -2.25
CA THR A 347 12.37 -107.10 -1.30
C THR A 347 11.37 -108.12 -0.79
N GLY A 348 10.14 -107.70 -0.46
CA GLY A 348 9.07 -108.59 -0.03
C GLY A 348 8.68 -109.63 -1.10
N ILE A 349 8.59 -109.20 -2.37
CA ILE A 349 8.31 -110.10 -3.50
C ILE A 349 9.43 -111.12 -3.68
N GLN A 350 10.70 -110.69 -3.64
CA GLN A 350 11.85 -111.58 -3.81
C GLN A 350 11.91 -112.65 -2.73
N ASN A 351 11.73 -112.29 -1.45
CA ASN A 351 11.73 -113.24 -0.35
C ASN A 351 10.62 -114.30 -0.50
N SER A 352 9.41 -113.86 -0.88
CA SER A 352 8.29 -114.77 -1.10
C SER A 352 8.51 -115.73 -2.28
N GLN A 353 9.16 -115.27 -3.35
CA GLN A 353 9.51 -116.12 -4.49
C GLN A 353 10.58 -117.15 -4.12
N GLU A 354 11.60 -116.76 -3.34
CA GLU A 354 12.66 -117.66 -2.90
C GLU A 354 12.12 -118.80 -2.03
N ASP A 355 11.22 -118.48 -1.09
CA ASP A 355 10.58 -119.48 -0.22
C ASP A 355 9.71 -120.47 -1.02
N PHE A 356 8.99 -119.99 -2.04
CA PHE A 356 8.22 -120.84 -2.94
C PHE A 356 9.11 -121.82 -3.71
N VAL A 357 10.22 -121.34 -4.29
CA VAL A 357 11.15 -122.18 -5.06
C VAL A 357 11.79 -123.25 -4.18
N LYS A 358 12.23 -122.91 -2.96
CA LYS A 358 12.79 -123.88 -2.01
C LYS A 358 11.82 -125.01 -1.68
N GLU A 359 10.53 -124.69 -1.54
CA GLU A 359 9.54 -125.70 -1.21
C GLU A 359 9.18 -126.57 -2.42
N MET A 360 9.11 -126.00 -3.63
CA MET A 360 8.95 -126.77 -4.87
C MET A 360 10.11 -127.74 -5.11
N MET A 361 11.34 -127.36 -4.73
CA MET A 361 12.48 -128.27 -4.77
C MET A 361 12.31 -129.47 -3.83
N LYS A 362 11.74 -129.29 -2.62
CA LYS A 362 11.44 -130.42 -1.73
C LYS A 362 10.38 -131.37 -2.30
N VAL A 363 9.38 -130.82 -3.00
CA VAL A 363 8.39 -131.62 -3.73
C VAL A 363 9.11 -132.43 -4.82
N TYR A 364 9.94 -131.79 -5.64
CA TYR A 364 10.69 -132.45 -6.70
C TYR A 364 11.61 -133.58 -6.18
N ASP A 365 12.33 -133.34 -5.08
CA ASP A 365 13.19 -134.36 -4.46
C ASP A 365 12.40 -135.59 -3.96
N THR A 366 11.16 -135.38 -3.52
CA THR A 366 10.25 -136.47 -3.09
C THR A 366 9.75 -137.31 -4.26
N PHE A 367 9.72 -136.77 -5.49
CA PHE A 367 9.22 -137.44 -6.70
C PHE A 367 10.33 -137.87 -7.68
N SER A 368 11.59 -137.80 -7.26
CA SER A 368 12.75 -138.21 -8.06
C SER A 368 12.67 -139.69 -8.48
N PRO A 369 12.88 -140.04 -9.77
CA PRO A 369 12.66 -141.39 -10.34
C PRO A 369 13.50 -142.53 -9.75
N ARG A 370 14.36 -142.28 -8.76
CA ARG A 370 15.22 -143.30 -8.12
C ARG A 370 14.56 -144.08 -6.98
N GLN A 371 13.41 -143.68 -6.45
CA GLN A 371 12.71 -144.39 -5.36
C GLN A 371 11.44 -145.15 -5.77
N ILE A 372 11.02 -145.07 -7.04
CA ILE A 372 9.74 -145.66 -7.49
C ILE A 372 9.84 -147.18 -7.77
N THR A 373 11.03 -147.77 -7.82
CA THR A 373 11.21 -149.11 -8.44
C THR A 373 11.50 -150.28 -7.49
N ASN A 374 11.38 -150.18 -6.16
CA ASN A 374 11.67 -151.33 -5.28
C ASN A 374 10.66 -151.69 -4.17
N GLU A 375 9.55 -150.96 -3.99
CA GLU A 375 8.47 -151.41 -3.10
C GLU A 375 7.07 -151.22 -3.71
N LEU A 376 6.90 -151.72 -4.94
CA LEU A 376 5.62 -151.70 -5.67
C LEU A 376 4.63 -152.80 -5.22
N GLN A 377 4.79 -153.39 -4.03
CA GLN A 377 3.92 -154.46 -3.52
C GLN A 377 3.26 -154.19 -2.15
N GLN A 378 3.59 -153.06 -1.50
CA GLN A 378 2.83 -152.44 -0.38
C GLN A 378 2.40 -150.99 -0.73
N SER A 379 2.39 -150.62 -2.01
CA SER A 379 2.53 -149.23 -2.47
C SER A 379 1.27 -148.37 -2.54
N LEU A 380 0.06 -148.91 -2.44
CA LEU A 380 -1.14 -148.09 -2.68
C LEU A 380 -1.67 -147.36 -1.44
N GLU A 381 -1.56 -147.94 -0.25
CA GLU A 381 -2.12 -147.32 0.97
C GLU A 381 -1.13 -146.35 1.65
N LYS A 382 0.18 -146.66 1.61
CA LYS A 382 1.24 -145.75 2.07
C LYS A 382 1.46 -144.56 1.14
N ALA A 383 1.34 -144.73 -0.18
CA ALA A 383 1.46 -143.62 -1.12
C ALA A 383 0.33 -142.61 -0.95
N VAL A 384 -0.92 -143.03 -0.71
CA VAL A 384 -2.03 -142.10 -0.43
C VAL A 384 -1.79 -141.34 0.87
N ASN A 385 -1.26 -141.98 1.92
CA ASN A 385 -0.92 -141.30 3.17
C ASN A 385 0.31 -140.39 3.07
N GLN A 386 1.32 -140.73 2.27
CA GLN A 386 2.47 -139.86 2.00
C GLN A 386 2.10 -138.68 1.09
N ILE A 387 1.32 -138.91 0.03
CA ILE A 387 0.75 -137.84 -0.80
C ILE A 387 -0.10 -136.93 0.09
N SER A 388 -0.98 -137.47 0.93
CA SER A 388 -1.76 -136.63 1.87
C SER A 388 -0.86 -135.85 2.84
N LYS A 389 0.19 -136.45 3.42
CA LYS A 389 1.12 -135.75 4.33
C LYS A 389 2.01 -134.70 3.67
N THR A 390 2.39 -134.87 2.40
CA THR A 390 3.28 -133.94 1.70
C THR A 390 2.52 -132.88 0.91
N PHE A 391 1.39 -133.28 0.31
CA PHE A 391 0.58 -132.41 -0.54
C PHE A 391 -0.38 -131.53 0.26
N LYS A 392 -0.90 -131.99 1.42
CA LYS A 392 -1.83 -131.18 2.24
C LYS A 392 -1.17 -129.92 2.83
N PRO A 393 0.06 -129.96 3.42
CA PRO A 393 0.74 -128.74 3.85
C PRO A 393 1.13 -127.83 2.68
N SER A 394 1.45 -128.42 1.51
CA SER A 394 1.78 -127.65 0.30
C SER A 394 0.54 -126.93 -0.25
N LEU A 395 -0.63 -127.57 -0.25
CA LEU A 395 -1.91 -126.94 -0.60
C LEU A 395 -2.33 -125.90 0.44
N GLU A 396 -2.15 -126.16 1.74
CA GLU A 396 -2.40 -125.17 2.79
C GLU A 396 -1.47 -123.96 2.63
N LYS A 397 -0.20 -124.17 2.26
CA LYS A 397 0.74 -123.07 1.93
C LYS A 397 0.40 -122.36 0.63
N ILE A 398 -0.06 -123.03 -0.42
CA ILE A 398 -0.54 -122.37 -1.65
C ILE A 398 -1.79 -121.54 -1.35
N THR A 399 -2.67 -122.04 -0.49
CA THR A 399 -3.86 -121.32 -0.04
C THR A 399 -3.47 -120.12 0.84
N ALA A 400 -2.48 -120.27 1.71
CA ALA A 400 -1.90 -119.19 2.51
C ALA A 400 -1.12 -118.18 1.64
N MET A 401 -0.45 -118.63 0.58
CA MET A 401 0.23 -117.75 -0.36
C MET A 401 -0.79 -116.98 -1.19
N ASN A 402 -1.89 -117.61 -1.61
CA ASN A 402 -3.01 -116.92 -2.24
C ASN A 402 -3.65 -115.90 -1.28
N SER A 403 -3.85 -116.24 0.00
CA SER A 403 -4.38 -115.26 0.96
C SER A 403 -3.39 -114.12 1.24
N VAL A 404 -2.09 -114.39 1.27
CA VAL A 404 -1.04 -113.35 1.35
C VAL A 404 -1.02 -112.50 0.08
N LEU A 405 -1.11 -113.09 -1.12
CA LEU A 405 -1.17 -112.36 -2.39
C LEU A 405 -2.45 -111.53 -2.52
N GLU A 406 -3.58 -112.02 -2.01
CA GLU A 406 -4.84 -111.32 -1.95
C GLU A 406 -4.76 -110.15 -0.95
N THR A 407 -4.15 -110.38 0.22
CA THR A 407 -3.86 -109.31 1.20
C THR A 407 -2.86 -108.30 0.66
N LEU A 408 -1.86 -108.75 -0.11
CA LEU A 408 -0.88 -107.88 -0.77
C LEU A 408 -1.56 -107.07 -1.87
N GLY A 409 -2.46 -107.69 -2.63
CA GLY A 409 -3.27 -107.06 -3.67
C GLY A 409 -4.20 -105.99 -3.11
N GLU A 410 -4.86 -106.26 -1.99
CA GLU A 410 -5.67 -105.27 -1.28
C GLU A 410 -4.79 -104.16 -0.67
N LYS A 411 -3.64 -104.47 -0.06
CA LYS A 411 -2.68 -103.43 0.38
C LYS A 411 -2.13 -102.59 -0.76
N LEU A 412 -1.84 -103.19 -1.92
CA LEU A 412 -1.40 -102.47 -3.12
C LEU A 412 -2.50 -101.56 -3.65
N LYS A 413 -3.75 -102.03 -3.64
CA LYS A 413 -4.91 -101.25 -4.04
C LYS A 413 -5.14 -100.09 -3.07
N GLU A 414 -5.01 -100.32 -1.77
CA GLU A 414 -5.11 -99.30 -0.73
C GLU A 414 -3.96 -98.27 -0.84
N GLN A 415 -2.72 -98.71 -1.03
CA GLN A 415 -1.57 -97.83 -1.28
C GLN A 415 -1.73 -97.04 -2.59
N ASN A 416 -2.22 -97.65 -3.65
CA ASN A 416 -2.44 -96.98 -4.93
C ASN A 416 -3.60 -95.98 -4.85
N GLN A 417 -4.62 -96.26 -4.02
CA GLN A 417 -5.66 -95.28 -3.67
C GLN A 417 -5.10 -94.12 -2.84
N GLN A 418 -4.25 -94.40 -1.84
CA GLN A 418 -3.56 -93.36 -1.07
C GLN A 418 -2.65 -92.51 -1.96
N LEU A 419 -1.89 -93.13 -2.87
CA LEU A 419 -1.03 -92.42 -3.82
C LEU A 419 -1.84 -91.55 -4.78
N LYS A 420 -2.98 -92.04 -5.28
CA LYS A 420 -3.92 -91.24 -6.08
C LYS A 420 -4.45 -90.05 -5.28
N LYS A 421 -4.83 -90.27 -4.01
CA LYS A 421 -5.33 -89.21 -3.14
C LYS A 421 -4.26 -88.14 -2.89
N VAL A 422 -3.04 -88.56 -2.56
CA VAL A 422 -1.89 -87.65 -2.37
C VAL A 422 -1.54 -86.91 -3.67
N THR A 423 -1.57 -87.58 -4.82
CA THR A 423 -1.31 -86.94 -6.13
C THR A 423 -2.39 -85.91 -6.46
N GLN A 424 -3.64 -86.21 -6.12
CA GLN A 424 -4.77 -85.29 -6.31
C GLN A 424 -4.68 -84.11 -5.34
N GLU A 425 -4.37 -84.35 -4.07
CA GLU A 425 -4.14 -83.30 -3.06
C GLU A 425 -2.94 -82.42 -3.44
N LEU A 426 -1.86 -82.99 -3.96
CA LEU A 426 -0.70 -82.24 -4.47
C LEU A 426 -1.07 -81.43 -5.72
N GLY A 427 -1.87 -81.97 -6.63
CA GLY A 427 -2.38 -81.25 -7.80
C GLY A 427 -3.27 -80.06 -7.39
N LEU A 428 -4.14 -80.26 -6.41
CA LEU A 428 -4.97 -79.21 -5.82
C LEU A 428 -4.14 -78.17 -5.06
N ALA A 429 -3.15 -78.59 -4.27
CA ALA A 429 -2.24 -77.70 -3.56
C ALA A 429 -1.39 -76.88 -4.53
N LYS A 430 -0.89 -77.50 -5.61
CA LYS A 430 -0.16 -76.82 -6.68
C LYS A 430 -1.06 -75.80 -7.39
N SER A 431 -2.28 -76.20 -7.77
CA SER A 431 -3.25 -75.29 -8.39
C SER A 431 -3.62 -74.13 -7.47
N SER A 432 -3.84 -74.40 -6.18
CA SER A 432 -4.11 -73.39 -5.16
C SER A 432 -2.92 -72.46 -4.92
N LEU A 433 -1.69 -72.99 -4.97
CA LEU A 433 -0.48 -72.19 -4.90
C LEU A 433 -0.39 -71.28 -6.11
N TYR A 434 -0.49 -71.78 -7.35
CA TYR A 434 -0.45 -70.93 -8.53
C TYR A 434 -1.56 -69.89 -8.54
N SER A 435 -2.79 -70.27 -8.19
CA SER A 435 -3.94 -69.35 -8.13
C SER A 435 -3.81 -68.30 -7.02
N THR A 436 -3.01 -68.52 -5.98
CA THR A 436 -2.77 -67.54 -4.91
C THR A 436 -1.52 -66.69 -5.19
N THR A 437 -0.47 -67.30 -5.76
CA THR A 437 0.83 -66.64 -5.97
C THR A 437 0.78 -65.68 -7.16
N GLU A 438 0.04 -66.02 -8.21
CA GLU A 438 -0.05 -65.19 -9.42
C GLU A 438 -0.79 -63.85 -9.16
N PRO A 439 -1.94 -63.81 -8.45
CA PRO A 439 -2.54 -62.55 -8.02
C PRO A 439 -1.66 -61.78 -7.04
N LEU A 440 -0.93 -62.46 -6.15
CA LEU A 440 -0.04 -61.81 -5.20
C LEU A 440 1.13 -61.12 -5.91
N ILE A 441 1.76 -61.78 -6.91
CA ILE A 441 2.82 -61.19 -7.74
C ILE A 441 2.27 -60.01 -8.55
N LYS A 442 1.05 -60.14 -9.09
CA LYS A 442 0.38 -59.06 -9.82
C LYS A 442 0.10 -57.86 -8.91
N ALA A 443 -0.48 -58.10 -7.74
CA ALA A 443 -0.75 -57.06 -6.74
C ALA A 443 0.55 -56.40 -6.24
N GLN A 444 1.62 -57.18 -6.09
CA GLN A 444 2.95 -56.65 -5.74
C GLN A 444 3.51 -55.75 -6.85
N LYS A 445 3.42 -56.16 -8.12
CA LYS A 445 3.84 -55.32 -9.25
C LYS A 445 3.01 -54.04 -9.36
N GLU A 446 1.70 -54.14 -9.20
CA GLU A 446 0.80 -52.98 -9.24
C GLU A 446 1.08 -52.01 -8.08
N PHE A 447 1.32 -52.53 -6.87
CA PHE A 447 1.71 -51.73 -5.72
C PHE A 447 3.06 -51.04 -5.91
N ILE A 448 4.08 -51.76 -6.41
CA ILE A 448 5.40 -51.19 -6.69
C ILE A 448 5.29 -50.10 -7.76
N ASN A 449 4.57 -50.36 -8.86
CA ASN A 449 4.36 -49.36 -9.91
C ASN A 449 3.62 -48.12 -9.37
N SER A 450 2.61 -48.31 -8.52
CA SER A 450 1.89 -47.22 -7.88
C SER A 450 2.79 -46.40 -6.96
N ALA A 451 3.60 -47.06 -6.13
CA ALA A 451 4.53 -46.41 -5.21
C ALA A 451 5.63 -45.64 -5.95
N VAL A 452 6.19 -46.21 -7.02
CA VAL A 452 7.16 -45.52 -7.90
C VAL A 452 6.53 -44.30 -8.55
N THR A 453 5.30 -44.44 -9.07
CA THR A 453 4.60 -43.30 -9.70
C THR A 453 4.32 -42.18 -8.69
N GLN A 454 3.94 -42.52 -7.46
CA GLN A 454 3.73 -41.52 -6.40
C GLN A 454 5.03 -40.85 -5.97
N LEU A 455 6.14 -41.59 -5.89
CA LEU A 455 7.46 -41.03 -5.60
C LEU A 455 7.96 -40.12 -6.73
N GLU A 456 7.76 -40.51 -8.00
CA GLU A 456 8.09 -39.67 -9.16
C GLU A 456 7.27 -38.39 -9.17
N LYS A 457 5.96 -38.50 -8.91
CA LYS A 457 5.06 -37.35 -8.81
C LYS A 457 5.48 -36.41 -7.66
N GLY A 458 5.75 -36.96 -6.48
CA GLY A 458 6.22 -36.17 -5.33
C GLY A 458 7.57 -35.49 -5.61
N ASN A 459 8.48 -36.15 -6.33
CA ASN A 459 9.76 -35.57 -6.73
C ASN A 459 9.59 -34.46 -7.78
N GLN A 460 8.64 -34.61 -8.72
CA GLN A 460 8.27 -33.56 -9.67
C GLN A 460 7.64 -32.34 -8.97
N GLU A 461 6.70 -32.57 -8.06
CA GLU A 461 6.07 -31.52 -7.26
C GLU A 461 7.10 -30.76 -6.40
N LEU A 462 8.06 -31.47 -5.79
CA LEU A 462 9.15 -30.86 -5.04
C LEU A 462 10.09 -30.04 -5.95
N THR A 463 10.40 -30.55 -7.14
CA THR A 463 11.23 -29.84 -8.12
C THR A 463 10.54 -28.59 -8.65
N GLN A 464 9.23 -28.67 -8.89
CA GLN A 464 8.41 -27.52 -9.30
C GLN A 464 8.33 -26.49 -8.19
N SER A 465 8.04 -26.90 -6.95
CA SER A 465 8.01 -26.03 -5.77
C SER A 465 9.34 -25.30 -5.55
N LYS A 466 10.47 -26.00 -5.70
CA LYS A 466 11.81 -25.40 -5.67
C LYS A 466 11.98 -24.34 -6.78
N THR A 467 11.53 -24.64 -7.99
CA THR A 467 11.63 -23.74 -9.15
C THR A 467 10.77 -22.48 -8.95
N ASP A 468 9.54 -22.65 -8.48
CA ASP A 468 8.60 -21.55 -8.19
C ASP A 468 9.12 -20.66 -7.06
N PHE A 469 9.74 -21.25 -6.04
CA PHE A 469 10.41 -20.51 -4.97
C PHE A 469 11.61 -19.68 -5.48
N TYR A 470 12.46 -20.23 -6.34
CA TYR A 470 13.53 -19.43 -6.95
C TYR A 470 12.98 -18.36 -7.90
N ALA A 471 11.88 -18.63 -8.59
CA ALA A 471 11.22 -17.67 -9.46
C ALA A 471 10.59 -16.52 -8.65
N SER A 472 10.09 -16.76 -7.43
CA SER A 472 9.54 -15.72 -6.55
C SER A 472 10.62 -14.86 -5.89
N LEU A 473 11.80 -15.43 -5.61
CA LEU A 473 12.96 -14.68 -5.11
C LEU A 473 13.62 -13.80 -6.18
N ARG A 474 13.56 -14.20 -7.45
CA ARG A 474 14.20 -13.47 -8.57
C ARG A 474 13.75 -12.01 -8.72
N PRO A 475 12.45 -11.65 -8.73
CA PRO A 475 12.02 -10.25 -8.79
C PRO A 475 12.38 -9.47 -7.53
N LEU A 476 12.45 -10.12 -6.36
CA LEU A 476 12.85 -9.47 -5.11
C LEU A 476 14.34 -9.09 -5.12
N ILE A 477 15.20 -10.00 -5.58
CA ILE A 477 16.64 -9.76 -5.77
C ILE A 477 16.85 -8.73 -6.88
N ALA A 478 16.11 -8.80 -7.98
CA ALA A 478 16.19 -7.82 -9.05
C ALA A 478 15.78 -6.42 -8.57
N SER A 479 14.68 -6.30 -7.82
CA SER A 479 14.23 -5.04 -7.23
C SER A 479 15.23 -4.47 -6.23
N GLN A 480 15.86 -5.30 -5.39
CA GLN A 480 16.94 -4.87 -4.50
C GLN A 480 18.18 -4.41 -5.29
N ASN A 481 18.55 -5.12 -6.36
CA ASN A 481 19.68 -4.78 -7.20
C ASN A 481 19.45 -3.48 -8.00
N ASP A 482 18.23 -3.26 -8.50
CA ASP A 482 17.83 -2.03 -9.19
C ASP A 482 17.83 -0.84 -8.22
N THR A 483 17.29 -1.03 -7.01
CA THR A 483 17.32 -0.01 -5.95
C THR A 483 18.76 0.33 -5.54
N PHE A 484 19.62 -0.69 -5.44
CA PHE A 484 21.04 -0.49 -5.13
C PHE A 484 21.79 0.19 -6.27
N HIS A 485 21.49 -0.13 -7.53
CA HIS A 485 22.06 0.54 -8.70
C HIS A 485 21.60 1.99 -8.82
N ASP A 486 20.32 2.29 -8.53
CA ASP A 486 19.83 3.66 -8.51
C ASP A 486 20.48 4.48 -7.39
N PHE A 487 20.60 3.90 -6.19
CA PHE A 487 21.34 4.51 -5.09
C PHE A 487 22.82 4.75 -5.46
N GLN A 488 23.48 3.77 -6.06
CA GLN A 488 24.87 3.89 -6.49
C GLN A 488 25.03 4.95 -7.59
N ARG A 489 24.07 5.04 -8.51
CA ARG A 489 24.03 6.08 -9.56
C ARG A 489 23.87 7.46 -8.96
N ASP A 490 23.00 7.63 -7.98
CA ASP A 490 22.78 8.91 -7.29
C ASP A 490 24.01 9.31 -6.46
N VAL A 491 24.66 8.36 -5.76
CA VAL A 491 25.90 8.58 -5.03
C VAL A 491 27.04 8.97 -5.98
N ASN A 492 27.17 8.30 -7.13
CA ASN A 492 28.17 8.63 -8.14
C ASN A 492 27.90 10.02 -8.76
N GLY A 493 26.64 10.34 -9.07
CA GLY A 493 26.25 11.66 -9.56
C GLY A 493 26.51 12.76 -8.52
N MET A 494 26.31 12.47 -7.22
CA MET A 494 26.63 13.38 -6.14
C MET A 494 28.15 13.56 -5.98
N SER A 495 28.93 12.49 -6.08
CA SER A 495 30.40 12.54 -6.07
C SER A 495 30.95 13.38 -7.24
N GLU A 496 30.37 13.25 -8.43
CA GLU A 496 30.74 14.07 -9.59
C GLU A 496 30.41 15.54 -9.38
N ARG A 497 29.21 15.85 -8.85
CA ARG A 497 28.82 17.22 -8.48
C ARG A 497 29.75 17.82 -7.42
N VAL A 498 30.12 17.05 -6.41
CA VAL A 498 31.10 17.45 -5.37
C VAL A 498 32.46 17.72 -6.01
N THR A 499 32.90 16.88 -6.96
CA THR A 499 34.17 17.07 -7.66
C THR A 499 34.16 18.33 -8.52
N VAL A 500 33.06 18.61 -9.23
CA VAL A 500 32.88 19.86 -10.00
C VAL A 500 32.88 21.06 -9.06
N LEU A 501 32.13 21.00 -7.96
CA LEU A 501 32.07 22.07 -6.97
C LEU A 501 33.45 22.34 -6.37
N ASN A 502 34.22 21.29 -6.05
CA ASN A 502 35.55 21.42 -5.48
C ASN A 502 36.53 22.05 -6.50
N ARG A 503 36.40 21.72 -7.79
CA ARG A 503 37.16 22.35 -8.87
C ARG A 503 36.80 23.83 -9.04
N GLU A 504 35.53 24.19 -8.94
CA GLU A 504 35.10 25.59 -8.99
C GLU A 504 35.56 26.38 -7.76
N LEU A 505 35.51 25.78 -6.58
CA LEU A 505 36.06 26.33 -5.34
C LEU A 505 37.56 26.57 -5.46
N GLN A 506 38.31 25.62 -6.03
CA GLN A 506 39.75 25.77 -6.26
C GLN A 506 40.06 26.93 -7.22
N LYS A 507 39.31 27.03 -8.33
CA LYS A 507 39.42 28.18 -9.26
C LYS A 507 39.09 29.51 -8.59
N SER A 508 38.03 29.54 -7.78
CA SER A 508 37.65 30.72 -7.01
C SER A 508 38.76 31.11 -6.02
N ASN A 509 39.35 30.14 -5.34
CA ASN A 509 40.44 30.36 -4.40
C ASN A 509 41.72 30.86 -5.11
N GLU A 510 42.04 30.34 -6.30
CA GLU A 510 43.12 30.86 -7.13
C GLU A 510 42.89 32.32 -7.53
N VAL A 511 41.66 32.68 -7.95
CA VAL A 511 41.30 34.07 -8.29
C VAL A 511 41.42 34.98 -7.06
N VAL A 512 40.99 34.51 -5.88
CA VAL A 512 41.14 35.24 -4.63
C VAL A 512 42.61 35.42 -4.26
N GLN A 513 43.45 34.39 -4.41
CA GLN A 513 44.89 34.52 -4.18
C GLN A 513 45.56 35.47 -5.17
N ASP A 514 45.16 35.45 -6.45
CA ASP A 514 45.60 36.40 -7.47
C ASP A 514 45.24 37.84 -7.08
N LEU A 515 44.00 38.06 -6.59
CA LEU A 515 43.53 39.36 -6.09
C LEU A 515 44.27 39.79 -4.83
N VAL A 516 44.52 38.87 -3.89
CA VAL A 516 45.30 39.15 -2.68
C VAL A 516 46.74 39.51 -3.06
N GLN A 517 47.38 38.78 -3.97
CA GLN A 517 48.71 39.16 -4.49
C GLN A 517 48.68 40.52 -5.19
N LEU A 518 47.62 40.82 -5.95
CA LEU A 518 47.45 42.10 -6.61
C LEU A 518 47.44 43.26 -5.61
N ILE A 519 46.65 43.12 -4.53
CA ILE A 519 46.47 44.10 -3.48
C ILE A 519 47.72 44.22 -2.59
N THR A 520 48.40 43.10 -2.34
CA THR A 520 49.60 43.05 -1.48
C THR A 520 50.86 43.47 -2.23
N SER A 521 50.89 43.36 -3.57
CA SER A 521 51.97 43.92 -4.36
C SER A 521 51.91 45.45 -4.27
N ARG A 522 52.95 46.08 -3.71
CA ARG A 522 53.10 47.55 -3.68
C ARG A 522 53.32 48.17 -5.07
N LYS A 523 52.89 47.50 -6.15
CA LYS A 523 52.94 48.00 -7.52
C LYS A 523 51.66 48.79 -7.79
N PRO A 524 51.75 50.01 -8.33
CA PRO A 524 50.56 50.80 -8.64
C PRO A 524 49.72 50.11 -9.72
N LEU A 525 48.39 50.05 -9.48
CA LEU A 525 47.39 49.26 -10.24
C LEU A 525 47.54 49.35 -11.78
N TYR A 526 47.89 50.53 -12.30
CA TYR A 526 48.04 50.76 -13.74
C TYR A 526 49.14 49.89 -14.37
N LYS A 527 50.20 49.55 -13.62
CA LYS A 527 51.33 48.77 -14.14
C LYS A 527 50.99 47.28 -14.26
N ILE A 528 50.11 46.78 -13.38
CA ILE A 528 49.64 45.39 -13.41
C ILE A 528 48.58 45.20 -14.50
N ILE A 529 47.69 46.17 -14.67
CA ILE A 529 46.72 46.20 -15.78
C ILE A 529 47.46 46.17 -17.12
N LEU A 530 48.54 46.94 -17.26
CA LEU A 530 49.35 46.96 -18.48
C LEU A 530 50.01 45.60 -18.78
N GLU A 531 50.51 44.88 -17.77
CA GLU A 531 51.09 43.53 -17.95
C GLU A 531 50.03 42.48 -18.31
N LYS A 532 48.86 42.47 -17.63
CA LYS A 532 47.77 41.54 -17.97
C LYS A 532 47.21 41.81 -19.38
N LEU A 533 47.11 43.08 -19.82
CA LEU A 533 46.76 43.45 -21.20
C LEU A 533 47.81 42.97 -22.22
N LYS A 534 49.09 43.03 -21.89
CA LYS A 534 50.19 42.53 -22.74
C LYS A 534 50.11 41.01 -22.90
N MET A 535 49.86 40.28 -21.80
CA MET A 535 49.66 38.82 -21.83
C MET A 535 48.42 38.43 -22.62
N PHE A 536 47.29 39.13 -22.43
CA PHE A 536 46.08 38.92 -23.20
C PHE A 536 46.30 39.15 -24.69
N TYR A 537 47.01 40.22 -25.06
CA TYR A 537 47.36 40.50 -26.46
C TYR A 537 48.27 39.41 -27.06
N GLN A 538 49.21 38.86 -26.29
CA GLN A 538 50.05 37.74 -26.74
C GLN A 538 49.25 36.43 -26.90
N ALA A 539 48.35 36.12 -25.97
CA ALA A 539 47.46 34.95 -26.06
C ALA A 539 46.51 35.06 -27.26
N LEU A 540 45.93 36.25 -27.49
CA LEU A 540 45.08 36.53 -28.65
C LEU A 540 45.87 36.40 -29.96
N LYS A 541 47.12 36.89 -30.00
CA LYS A 541 48.01 36.76 -31.15
C LYS A 541 48.41 35.30 -31.42
N ALA A 542 48.60 34.49 -30.39
CA ALA A 542 48.87 33.06 -30.53
C ALA A 542 47.65 32.29 -31.05
N PHE A 543 46.46 32.59 -30.54
CA PHE A 543 45.19 32.00 -30.99
C PHE A 543 44.90 32.33 -32.47
N ILE A 544 45.13 33.58 -32.88
CA ILE A 544 44.99 34.01 -34.28
C ILE A 544 46.03 33.35 -35.20
N LYS A 545 47.18 32.93 -34.67
CA LYS A 545 48.22 32.18 -35.42
C LYS A 545 47.97 30.68 -35.51
N SER A 546 47.10 30.13 -34.66
CA SER A 546 46.70 28.71 -34.68
C SER A 546 45.42 28.45 -35.48
N LEU A 547 44.74 29.51 -35.90
CA LEU A 547 43.77 29.54 -37.00
C LEU A 547 44.53 29.77 -38.31
#